data_AF-A0A6S7JWZ1-F1
#
_entry.id   AF-A0A6S7JWZ1-F1
#
_cell.length_a   1.000
_cell.length_b   1.000
_cell.length_c   1.000
_cell.angle_alpha   90.00
_cell.angle_beta   90.00
_cell.angle_gamma   90.00
#
_symmetry.space_group_name_H-M   'P 1'
#
loop_
_entity.id
_entity.type
_entity.pdbx_description
1 polymer ?
#
loop_
_entity_poly.entity_id
_entity_poly.type
_entity_poly.pdbx_seq_one_letter_code
_entity_poly.pdbx_strand_id
1 'polypeptide(L)'
;MYNERRGNFKGCWYRNGTRTIPIIPQPILPNIEEFEFVGIEVFEGTETSKWQHHYKTYDLNNVYTFWITNTKPPRPVKYEMKGYDSLLATHYDYYVLDYISFEEWKPNESVFELPSDLWCRNWSHKLDSHLMTNPMQEFMTSHHVDKEEHLEQLYSIFRRRHQKSYRGRMERNKRKHLFRHNLRFIHSTNRKNLNFKLSTNHMADVGDDEYIRYRGSKEERRYIDQHSNQSLINDGAFNISGVPDTLDWRDY
;
A
#
# COMPACT_ATOMS: atom_id res chain seq x y z
N MET A 1 12.25 24.68 -10.78
CA MET A 1 11.37 23.52 -11.01
C MET A 1 12.27 22.32 -11.30
N TYR A 2 12.24 21.23 -10.51
CA TYR A 2 13.02 20.02 -10.84
C TYR A 2 12.48 19.47 -12.17
N ASN A 3 13.37 19.34 -13.14
CA ASN A 3 13.09 18.83 -14.47
C ASN A 3 13.93 17.56 -14.62
N GLU A 4 13.27 16.43 -14.85
CA GLU A 4 13.89 15.10 -15.00
C GLU A 4 14.98 15.05 -16.10
N ARG A 5 15.03 16.08 -16.96
CA ARG A 5 16.06 16.28 -17.99
C ARG A 5 17.49 16.54 -17.47
N ARG A 6 17.72 16.80 -16.18
CA ARG A 6 19.04 17.19 -15.63
C ARG A 6 19.79 16.09 -14.84
N GLY A 7 19.37 14.84 -14.94
CA GLY A 7 20.03 13.71 -14.28
C GLY A 7 19.64 13.55 -12.81
N ASN A 8 20.16 12.49 -12.19
CA ASN A 8 19.82 12.06 -10.83
C ASN A 8 20.26 13.12 -9.80
N PHE A 9 19.29 13.80 -9.18
CA PHE A 9 19.56 14.69 -8.04
C PHE A 9 19.93 13.86 -6.80
N LYS A 10 21.15 14.04 -6.30
CA LYS A 10 21.58 13.52 -4.99
C LYS A 10 21.30 14.60 -3.93
N GLY A 11 20.23 14.42 -3.18
CA GLY A 11 19.81 15.31 -2.11
C GLY A 11 18.68 14.68 -1.30
N CYS A 12 18.26 15.35 -0.23
CA CYS A 12 17.19 14.85 0.64
C CYS A 12 15.93 15.70 0.55
N TRP A 13 14.81 15.11 0.93
CA TRP A 13 13.53 15.81 1.08
C TRP A 13 13.26 16.03 2.55
N TYR A 14 12.99 17.29 2.90
CA TYR A 14 12.60 17.66 4.24
C TYR A 14 11.09 17.47 4.40
N ARG A 15 10.68 16.72 5.41
CA ARG A 15 9.27 16.51 5.76
C ARG A 15 9.09 16.78 7.25
N ASN A 16 8.21 17.72 7.57
CA ASN A 16 7.77 17.96 8.94
C ASN A 16 6.55 17.09 9.28
N GLY A 17 6.57 16.52 10.49
CA GLY A 17 5.36 16.01 11.12
C GLY A 17 4.47 17.17 11.58
N THR A 18 3.17 16.93 11.68
CA THR A 18 2.23 17.83 12.35
C THR A 18 1.94 17.31 13.75
N ARG A 19 1.29 18.10 14.61
CA ARG A 19 0.83 17.63 15.93
C ARG A 19 -0.11 16.43 15.83
N THR A 20 -0.92 16.37 14.77
CA THR A 20 -1.86 15.29 14.49
C THR A 20 -1.21 14.10 13.77
N ILE A 21 -0.13 14.33 13.02
CA ILE A 21 0.57 13.29 12.25
C ILE A 21 2.08 13.44 12.49
N PRO A 22 2.56 13.08 13.69
CA PRO A 22 3.98 13.13 13.99
C PRO A 22 4.74 12.09 13.16
N ILE A 23 5.98 12.41 12.81
CA ILE A 23 6.89 11.43 12.19
C ILE A 23 7.58 10.70 13.32
N ILE A 24 7.09 9.50 13.62
CA ILE A 24 7.68 8.59 14.61
C ILE A 24 8.22 7.34 13.91
N PRO A 25 9.25 6.69 14.47
CA PRO A 25 9.62 5.33 14.06
C PRO A 25 8.40 4.42 14.11
N GLN A 26 8.26 3.55 13.11
CA GLN A 26 7.13 2.64 13.03
C GLN A 26 7.18 1.65 14.20
N PRO A 27 6.16 1.62 15.09
CA PRO A 27 6.05 0.55 16.07
C PRO A 27 5.69 -0.75 15.34
N ILE A 28 6.21 -1.87 15.81
CA ILE A 28 5.81 -3.23 15.39
C ILE A 28 5.10 -3.99 16.51
N LEU A 29 4.81 -3.31 17.62
CA LEU A 29 4.07 -3.84 18.75
C LEU A 29 2.81 -3.00 18.96
N PRO A 30 1.68 -3.61 19.37
CA PRO A 30 0.51 -2.86 19.78
C PRO A 30 0.78 -2.10 21.09
N ASN A 31 -0.04 -1.07 21.36
CA ASN A 31 -0.02 -0.41 22.67
C ASN A 31 -0.60 -1.35 23.74
N ILE A 32 0.27 -1.93 24.57
CA ILE A 32 -0.14 -2.93 25.57
C ILE A 32 -1.03 -2.33 26.67
N GLU A 33 -1.00 -1.02 26.89
CA GLU A 33 -1.79 -0.34 27.92
C GLU A 33 -3.31 -0.46 27.69
N GLU A 34 -3.71 -0.76 26.46
CA GLU A 34 -5.11 -0.95 26.08
C GLU A 34 -5.60 -2.39 26.31
N PHE A 35 -4.69 -3.32 26.63
CA PHE A 35 -5.01 -4.74 26.77
C PHE A 35 -5.13 -5.16 28.23
N GLU A 36 -6.08 -6.06 28.47
CA GLU A 36 -6.31 -6.69 29.77
C GLU A 36 -5.73 -8.11 29.78
N PHE A 37 -5.11 -8.49 30.88
CA PHE A 37 -4.59 -9.84 31.07
C PHE A 37 -5.75 -10.84 31.19
N VAL A 38 -5.73 -11.88 30.37
CA VAL A 38 -6.76 -12.93 30.34
C VAL A 38 -6.30 -14.20 31.04
N GLY A 39 -5.04 -14.58 30.84
CA GLY A 39 -4.52 -15.82 31.44
C GLY A 39 -3.19 -16.27 30.83
N ILE A 40 -2.71 -17.41 31.31
CA ILE A 40 -1.52 -18.08 30.80
C ILE A 40 -1.96 -19.20 29.84
N GLU A 41 -1.32 -19.26 28.68
CA GLU A 41 -1.58 -20.25 27.63
C GLU A 41 -0.24 -20.78 27.10
N VAL A 42 -0.16 -22.07 26.79
CA VAL A 42 1.01 -22.65 26.13
C VAL A 42 0.84 -22.49 24.63
N PHE A 43 1.70 -21.68 24.00
CA PHE A 43 1.72 -21.45 22.56
C PHE A 43 3.00 -22.07 21.99
N GLU A 44 2.85 -23.03 21.06
CA GLU A 44 3.97 -23.75 20.43
C GLU A 44 5.01 -24.31 21.42
N GLY A 45 4.54 -24.81 22.57
CA GLY A 45 5.40 -25.37 23.63
C GLY A 45 6.06 -24.34 24.55
N THR A 46 5.80 -23.04 24.35
CA THR A 46 6.27 -21.95 25.21
C THR A 46 5.13 -21.42 26.07
N GLU A 47 5.39 -21.20 27.36
CA GLU A 47 4.43 -20.55 28.24
C GLU A 47 4.32 -19.05 27.92
N THR A 48 3.10 -18.62 27.61
CA THR A 48 2.79 -17.25 27.20
C THR A 48 1.68 -16.65 28.05
N SER A 49 1.75 -15.34 28.27
CA SER A 49 0.67 -14.53 28.79
C SER A 49 -0.20 -14.04 27.63
N LYS A 50 -1.51 -14.23 27.77
CA LYS A 50 -2.53 -13.82 26.82
C LYS A 50 -3.21 -12.53 27.28
N TRP A 51 -3.22 -11.55 26.40
CA TRP A 51 -3.77 -10.22 26.63
C TRP A 51 -4.84 -9.93 25.59
N GLN A 52 -5.94 -9.28 25.99
CA GLN A 52 -7.03 -8.93 25.07
C GLN A 52 -7.47 -7.48 25.21
N HIS A 53 -7.72 -6.85 24.07
CA HIS A 53 -8.36 -5.55 23.99
C HIS A 53 -9.72 -5.71 23.30
N HIS A 54 -10.78 -5.27 23.99
CA HIS A 54 -12.15 -5.32 23.50
C HIS A 54 -12.65 -3.89 23.28
N TYR A 55 -13.12 -3.58 22.07
CA TYR A 55 -13.71 -2.29 21.78
C TYR A 55 -14.88 -2.43 20.81
N LYS A 56 -15.83 -1.48 20.90
CA LYS A 56 -16.98 -1.43 19.99
C LYS A 56 -16.80 -0.36 18.95
N THR A 57 -17.15 -0.67 17.72
CA THR A 57 -17.21 0.30 16.62
C THR A 57 -18.48 0.04 15.83
N TYR A 58 -19.36 1.05 15.73
CA TYR A 58 -20.69 0.92 15.11
C TYR A 58 -21.49 -0.30 15.61
N ASP A 59 -21.53 -0.49 16.94
CA ASP A 59 -22.22 -1.60 17.64
C ASP A 59 -21.68 -3.01 17.39
N LEU A 60 -20.51 -3.13 16.75
CA LEU A 60 -19.85 -4.40 16.49
C LEU A 60 -18.64 -4.58 17.40
N ASN A 61 -18.48 -5.80 17.90
CA ASN A 61 -17.46 -6.15 18.88
C ASN A 61 -16.16 -6.51 18.18
N ASN A 62 -15.13 -5.72 18.41
CA ASN A 62 -13.77 -6.00 17.95
C ASN A 62 -12.96 -6.59 19.09
N VAL A 63 -12.19 -7.62 18.80
CA VAL A 63 -11.36 -8.33 19.78
C VAL A 63 -9.96 -8.48 19.23
N TYR A 64 -9.00 -7.82 19.87
CA TYR A 64 -7.58 -7.97 19.58
C TYR A 64 -6.96 -8.84 20.67
N THR A 65 -6.13 -9.80 20.29
CA THR A 65 -5.47 -10.73 21.22
C THR A 65 -3.97 -10.74 20.97
N PHE A 66 -3.18 -10.60 22.03
CA PHE A 66 -1.74 -10.55 21.97
C PHE A 66 -1.12 -11.55 22.94
N TRP A 67 -0.14 -12.32 22.45
CA TRP A 67 0.58 -13.32 23.23
C TRP A 67 2.03 -12.90 23.41
N ILE A 68 2.50 -12.95 24.66
CA ILE A 68 3.85 -12.55 25.06
C ILE A 68 4.46 -13.67 25.91
N THR A 69 5.73 -14.03 25.67
CA THR A 69 6.43 -15.03 26.49
C THR A 69 6.60 -14.56 27.95
N ASN A 70 6.53 -15.49 28.90
CA ASN A 70 6.80 -15.19 30.32
C ASN A 70 8.30 -15.11 30.66
N THR A 71 9.19 -15.25 29.68
CA THR A 71 10.65 -15.10 29.85
C THR A 71 11.06 -13.66 30.13
N LYS A 72 12.29 -13.46 30.63
CA LYS A 72 12.91 -12.15 30.77
C LYS A 72 14.08 -12.02 29.77
N PRO A 73 14.06 -11.05 28.84
CA PRO A 73 12.98 -10.10 28.54
C PRO A 73 11.75 -10.80 27.92
N PRO A 74 10.55 -10.22 28.08
CA PRO A 74 9.35 -10.70 27.40
C PRO A 74 9.48 -10.48 25.89
N ARG A 75 9.02 -11.44 25.10
CA ARG A 75 9.05 -11.40 23.63
C ARG A 75 7.63 -11.58 23.07
N PRO A 76 7.24 -10.81 22.05
CA PRO A 76 5.98 -11.04 21.36
C PRO A 76 6.03 -12.38 20.64
N VAL A 77 4.90 -13.08 20.62
CA VAL A 77 4.75 -14.37 19.94
C VAL A 77 3.76 -14.25 18.80
N LYS A 78 2.57 -13.71 19.10
CA LYS A 78 1.48 -13.59 18.14
C LYS A 78 0.60 -12.40 18.44
N TYR A 79 0.09 -11.76 17.40
CA TYR A 79 -0.93 -10.72 17.51
C TYR A 79 -2.08 -10.99 16.53
N GLU A 80 -3.28 -11.14 17.06
CA GLU A 80 -4.50 -11.40 16.30
C GLU A 80 -5.44 -10.20 16.40
N MET A 81 -5.95 -9.76 15.25
CA MET A 81 -6.95 -8.71 15.17
C MET A 81 -8.20 -9.27 14.51
N LYS A 82 -9.26 -9.46 15.30
CA LYS A 82 -10.60 -9.82 14.81
C LYS A 82 -11.48 -8.60 14.95
N GLY A 83 -11.79 -7.95 13.84
CA GLY A 83 -12.53 -6.70 13.90
C GLY A 83 -13.38 -6.47 12.66
N TYR A 84 -14.47 -5.74 12.85
CA TYR A 84 -15.32 -5.26 11.79
C TYR A 84 -14.62 -4.16 11.00
N ASP A 85 -14.48 -4.37 9.69
CA ASP A 85 -14.02 -3.33 8.80
C ASP A 85 -15.11 -2.24 8.70
N SER A 86 -14.88 -1.14 9.41
CA SER A 86 -15.75 0.05 9.40
C SER A 86 -15.98 0.61 7.99
N LEU A 87 -15.12 0.23 7.03
CA LEU A 87 -15.22 0.65 5.65
C LEU A 87 -16.29 -0.12 4.91
N LEU A 88 -16.26 -1.45 4.85
CA LEU A 88 -17.19 -2.19 3.99
C LEU A 88 -18.58 -2.36 4.59
N ALA A 89 -18.69 -2.25 5.91
CA ALA A 89 -19.88 -2.62 6.65
C ALA A 89 -20.39 -4.05 6.34
N THR A 90 -19.55 -4.93 5.80
CA THR A 90 -19.97 -6.25 5.30
C THR A 90 -19.22 -7.41 5.93
N HIS A 91 -17.96 -7.25 6.32
CA HIS A 91 -17.11 -8.39 6.75
C HIS A 91 -16.30 -8.08 8.01
N TYR A 92 -16.10 -9.13 8.81
CA TYR A 92 -15.06 -9.17 9.84
C TYR A 92 -13.75 -9.53 9.15
N ASP A 93 -12.75 -8.68 9.32
CA ASP A 93 -11.40 -9.04 8.93
C ASP A 93 -10.73 -9.77 10.09
N TYR A 94 -9.90 -10.74 9.73
CA TYR A 94 -9.05 -11.45 10.66
C TYR A 94 -7.62 -11.35 10.18
N TYR A 95 -6.82 -10.60 10.93
CA TYR A 95 -5.40 -10.43 10.67
C TYR A 95 -4.60 -11.17 11.75
N VAL A 96 -3.52 -11.80 11.31
CA VAL A 96 -2.59 -12.53 12.16
C VAL A 96 -1.18 -12.04 11.87
N LEU A 97 -0.46 -11.67 12.94
CA LEU A 97 0.95 -11.37 12.89
C LEU A 97 1.68 -12.35 13.80
N ASP A 98 2.49 -13.20 13.18
CA ASP A 98 3.36 -14.14 13.87
C ASP A 98 4.76 -13.52 14.00
N TYR A 99 5.26 -13.45 15.24
CA TYR A 99 6.58 -12.90 15.54
C TYR A 99 7.58 -14.04 15.54
N ILE A 100 8.30 -14.21 14.43
CA ILE A 100 9.31 -15.27 14.27
C ILE A 100 10.53 -15.00 15.15
N SER A 101 11.00 -13.75 15.17
CA SER A 101 12.13 -13.29 15.98
C SER A 101 11.91 -11.85 16.42
N PHE A 102 12.21 -11.56 17.68
CA PHE A 102 12.13 -10.22 18.22
C PHE A 102 13.28 -9.97 19.18
N GLU A 103 14.06 -8.93 18.89
CA GLU A 103 15.18 -8.49 19.71
C GLU A 103 15.14 -6.97 19.82
N GLU A 104 15.50 -6.47 21.00
CA GLU A 104 15.68 -5.04 21.19
C GLU A 104 16.81 -4.57 20.27
N TRP A 105 16.49 -3.68 19.34
CA TRP A 105 17.47 -3.07 18.46
C TRP A 105 17.76 -1.65 18.91
N LYS A 106 19.02 -1.39 19.25
CA LYS A 106 19.54 -0.04 19.49
C LYS A 106 20.25 0.41 18.22
N PRO A 107 19.59 1.20 17.37
CA PRO A 107 20.18 1.57 16.10
C PRO A 107 21.29 2.61 16.33
N ASN A 108 22.32 2.57 15.48
CA ASN A 108 23.37 3.60 15.54
C ASN A 108 22.81 4.92 14.99
N GLU A 109 22.63 5.92 15.86
CA GLU A 109 22.03 7.22 15.52
C GLU A 109 22.78 7.93 14.40
N SER A 110 24.11 7.80 14.35
CA SER A 110 24.95 8.42 13.31
C SER A 110 24.62 7.96 11.88
N VAL A 111 23.98 6.79 11.72
CA VAL A 111 23.53 6.30 10.40
C VAL A 111 22.37 7.12 9.86
N PHE A 112 21.59 7.77 10.73
CA PHE A 112 20.46 8.62 10.35
C PHE A 112 20.82 10.11 10.30
N GLU A 113 22.02 10.48 10.71
CA GLU A 113 22.52 11.84 10.55
C GLU A 113 22.74 12.14 9.08
N LEU A 114 22.27 13.31 8.65
CA LEU A 114 22.49 13.78 7.29
C LEU A 114 23.97 14.14 7.12
N PRO A 115 24.64 13.68 6.04
CA PRO A 115 25.97 14.15 5.70
C PRO A 115 26.04 15.68 5.63
N SER A 116 27.13 16.26 6.12
CA SER A 116 27.28 17.72 6.30
C SER A 116 27.18 18.52 4.99
N ASP A 117 27.41 17.88 3.85
CA ASP A 117 27.34 18.42 2.50
C ASP A 117 25.95 18.32 1.85
N LEU A 118 25.00 17.62 2.51
CA LEU A 118 23.64 17.45 2.01
C LEU A 118 22.67 18.41 2.69
N TRP A 119 21.86 19.06 1.87
CA TRP A 119 20.78 19.95 2.31
C TRP A 119 19.44 19.43 1.79
N CYS A 120 18.42 19.44 2.66
CA CYS A 120 17.10 18.94 2.30
C CYS A 120 16.19 20.06 1.80
N ARG A 121 15.52 19.84 0.67
CA ARG A 121 14.50 20.77 0.17
C ARG A 121 13.13 20.45 0.78
N ASN A 122 12.42 21.48 1.22
CA ASN A 122 11.02 21.36 1.61
C ASN A 122 10.13 21.43 0.36
N TRP A 123 9.91 20.27 -0.28
CA TRP A 123 8.99 20.13 -1.42
C TRP A 123 7.78 19.24 -1.09
N SER A 124 7.52 19.01 0.20
CA SER A 124 6.40 18.24 0.72
C SER A 124 5.08 19.01 0.61
N HIS A 125 4.67 19.38 -0.61
CA HIS A 125 3.42 20.12 -0.85
C HIS A 125 2.29 19.22 -1.37
N LYS A 126 2.53 17.93 -1.61
CA LYS A 126 1.51 17.01 -2.13
C LYS A 126 1.02 16.09 -1.04
N LEU A 127 -0.30 15.95 -0.93
CA LEU A 127 -0.93 15.01 0.00
C LEU A 127 -0.36 13.58 -0.14
N ASP A 128 -0.05 13.17 -1.37
CA ASP A 128 0.57 11.87 -1.70
C ASP A 128 1.96 11.65 -1.05
N SER A 129 2.72 12.71 -0.71
CA SER A 129 4.01 12.57 -0.02
C SER A 129 3.86 12.25 1.46
N HIS A 130 2.65 12.44 2.02
CA HIS A 130 2.36 12.08 3.40
C HIS A 130 2.11 10.58 3.57
N LEU A 131 1.62 9.94 2.51
CA LEU A 131 1.33 8.51 2.49
C LEU A 131 2.58 7.69 2.13
N MET A 132 3.52 7.62 3.08
CA MET A 132 4.35 6.43 3.15
C MET A 132 3.42 5.31 3.62
N THR A 133 2.79 4.59 2.67
CA THR A 133 2.01 3.39 2.98
C THR A 133 2.95 2.37 3.59
N ASN A 134 3.09 2.50 4.89
CA ASN A 134 3.71 1.58 5.78
C ASN A 134 2.63 0.57 6.15
N PRO A 135 2.64 -0.62 5.54
CA PRO A 135 1.54 -1.57 5.71
C PRO A 135 1.40 -1.96 7.18
N MET A 136 2.51 -2.03 7.90
CA MET A 136 2.54 -2.49 9.29
C MET A 136 1.98 -1.44 10.26
N GLN A 137 2.23 -0.15 10.00
CA GLN A 137 1.72 0.91 10.87
C GLN A 137 0.19 0.93 10.96
N GLU A 138 -0.52 0.42 9.95
CA GLU A 138 -1.97 0.27 9.99
C GLU A 138 -2.44 -0.75 11.02
N PHE A 139 -1.67 -1.81 11.26
CA PHE A 139 -2.01 -2.85 12.21
C PHE A 139 -1.61 -2.49 13.65
N MET A 140 -0.72 -1.51 13.81
CA MET A 140 -0.09 -1.18 15.09
C MET A 140 -0.69 0.03 15.79
N THR A 141 -1.32 0.94 15.05
CA THR A 141 -2.00 2.09 15.64
C THR A 141 -3.38 1.68 16.15
N SER A 142 -3.60 1.75 17.47
CA SER A 142 -4.95 1.65 18.05
C SER A 142 -5.86 2.77 17.56
N HIS A 143 -5.29 3.95 17.28
CA HIS A 143 -5.96 5.07 16.63
C HIS A 143 -6.00 4.90 15.11
N HIS A 144 -6.88 4.02 14.63
CA HIS A 144 -7.26 3.93 13.20
C HIS A 144 -7.81 5.26 12.64
N VAL A 145 -8.23 6.18 13.53
CA VAL A 145 -8.96 7.41 13.20
C VAL A 145 -8.14 8.40 12.34
N ASP A 146 -6.89 8.70 12.71
CA ASP A 146 -6.14 9.78 12.08
C ASP A 146 -5.65 9.44 10.67
N LYS A 147 -5.34 8.17 10.41
CA LYS A 147 -4.96 7.70 9.07
C LYS A 147 -6.16 7.46 8.16
N GLU A 148 -7.27 7.03 8.75
CA GLU A 148 -8.52 6.90 8.01
C GLU A 148 -8.95 8.26 7.44
N GLU A 149 -8.74 9.36 8.18
CA GLU A 149 -8.99 10.71 7.67
C GLU A 149 -8.17 11.01 6.41
N HIS A 150 -6.88 10.66 6.41
CA HIS A 150 -6.01 10.92 5.27
C HIS A 150 -6.37 10.07 4.04
N LEU A 151 -6.70 8.79 4.24
CA LEU A 151 -7.20 7.93 3.16
C LEU A 151 -8.51 8.47 2.59
N GLU A 152 -9.42 8.94 3.44
CA GLU A 152 -10.68 9.55 3.03
C GLU A 152 -10.45 10.84 2.22
N GLN A 153 -9.50 11.69 2.63
CA GLN A 153 -9.12 12.90 1.88
C GLN A 153 -8.57 12.55 0.49
N LEU A 154 -7.64 11.59 0.39
CA LEU A 154 -7.10 11.11 -0.88
C LEU A 154 -8.18 10.52 -1.78
N TYR A 155 -9.06 9.69 -1.21
CA TYR A 155 -10.17 9.10 -1.93
C TYR A 155 -11.17 10.16 -2.43
N SER A 156 -11.44 11.20 -1.63
CA SER A 156 -12.25 12.35 -2.04
C SER A 156 -11.64 13.12 -3.21
N ILE A 157 -10.31 13.33 -3.21
CA ILE A 157 -9.60 13.95 -4.33
C ILE A 157 -9.66 13.06 -5.57
N PHE A 158 -9.41 11.77 -5.43
CA PHE A 158 -9.50 10.78 -6.50
C PHE A 158 -10.89 10.80 -7.16
N ARG A 159 -11.95 10.73 -6.36
CA ARG A 159 -13.33 10.76 -6.85
C ARG A 159 -13.64 12.03 -7.61
N ARG A 160 -13.23 13.19 -7.09
CA ARG A 160 -13.42 14.47 -7.76
C ARG A 160 -12.66 14.53 -9.09
N ARG A 161 -11.38 14.14 -9.09
CA ARG A 161 -10.51 14.17 -10.27
C ARG A 161 -11.03 13.27 -11.40
N HIS A 162 -11.54 12.08 -11.06
CA HIS A 162 -12.02 11.10 -12.04
C HIS A 162 -13.56 11.05 -12.16
N GLN A 163 -14.25 12.06 -11.62
CA GLN A 163 -15.72 12.22 -11.69
C GLN A 163 -16.48 10.94 -11.27
N LYS A 164 -16.01 10.28 -10.22
CA LYS A 164 -16.55 9.00 -9.75
C LYS A 164 -17.82 9.20 -8.93
N SER A 165 -18.90 8.58 -9.40
CA SER A 165 -20.16 8.41 -8.68
C SER A 165 -20.44 6.92 -8.45
N TYR A 166 -20.95 6.57 -7.27
CA TYR A 166 -21.20 5.18 -6.88
C TYR A 166 -22.62 5.02 -6.36
N ARG A 167 -23.21 3.84 -6.57
CA ARG A 167 -24.56 3.51 -6.15
C ARG A 167 -24.59 3.23 -4.64
N GLY A 168 -24.87 4.29 -3.88
CA GLY A 168 -25.09 4.20 -2.44
C GLY A 168 -23.82 3.93 -1.62
N ARG A 169 -24.02 3.69 -0.32
CA ARG A 169 -22.94 3.61 0.67
C ARG A 169 -22.07 2.37 0.49
N MET A 170 -22.69 1.21 0.27
CA MET A 170 -21.99 -0.08 0.16
C MET A 170 -21.01 -0.12 -1.02
N GLU A 171 -21.43 0.35 -2.20
CA GLU A 171 -20.52 0.39 -3.36
C GLU A 171 -19.38 1.40 -3.14
N ARG A 172 -19.68 2.60 -2.64
CA ARG A 172 -18.65 3.62 -2.33
C ARG A 172 -17.58 3.07 -1.39
N ASN A 173 -18.01 2.30 -0.41
CA ASN A 173 -17.18 1.66 0.58
C ASN A 173 -16.31 0.55 -0.04
N LYS A 174 -16.89 -0.34 -0.84
CA LYS A 174 -16.17 -1.34 -1.65
C LYS A 174 -15.08 -0.70 -2.51
N ARG A 175 -15.44 0.37 -3.22
CA ARG A 175 -14.54 1.14 -4.10
C ARG A 175 -13.41 1.81 -3.32
N LYS A 176 -13.70 2.32 -2.11
CA LYS A 176 -12.67 2.89 -1.21
C LYS A 176 -11.68 1.83 -0.75
N HIS A 177 -12.15 0.64 -0.40
CA HIS A 177 -11.31 -0.47 0.01
C HIS A 177 -10.40 -0.93 -1.16
N LEU A 178 -10.94 -1.10 -2.36
CA LEU A 178 -10.14 -1.37 -3.58
C LEU A 178 -9.11 -0.28 -3.83
N PHE A 179 -9.51 0.99 -3.71
CA PHE A 179 -8.61 2.13 -3.83
C PHE A 179 -7.44 2.07 -2.83
N ARG A 180 -7.72 1.73 -1.57
CA ARG A 180 -6.70 1.55 -0.53
C ARG A 180 -5.68 0.47 -0.93
N HIS A 181 -6.14 -0.69 -1.36
CA HIS A 181 -5.27 -1.80 -1.77
C HIS A 181 -4.43 -1.45 -3.00
N ASN A 182 -5.04 -0.86 -4.03
CA ASN A 182 -4.33 -0.44 -5.23
C ASN A 182 -3.31 0.67 -4.92
N LEU A 183 -3.61 1.56 -3.99
CA LEU A 183 -2.66 2.58 -3.54
C LEU A 183 -1.44 1.95 -2.86
N ARG A 184 -1.63 0.94 -1.99
CA ARG A 184 -0.51 0.15 -1.43
C ARG A 184 0.32 -0.50 -2.52
N PHE A 185 -0.32 -1.10 -3.52
CA PHE A 185 0.35 -1.74 -4.65
C PHE A 185 1.21 -0.73 -5.44
N ILE A 186 0.65 0.45 -5.76
CA ILE A 186 1.37 1.54 -6.44
C ILE A 186 2.60 1.95 -5.64
N HIS A 187 2.44 2.24 -4.35
CA HIS A 187 3.56 2.69 -3.52
C HIS A 187 4.64 1.63 -3.33
N SER A 188 4.24 0.37 -3.07
CA SER A 188 5.20 -0.73 -2.93
C SER A 188 5.98 -0.97 -4.22
N THR A 189 5.34 -0.88 -5.39
CA THR A 189 6.00 -1.02 -6.69
C THR A 189 6.95 0.13 -6.97
N ASN A 190 6.55 1.37 -6.66
CA ASN A 190 7.40 2.54 -6.84
C ASN A 190 8.64 2.55 -5.91
N ARG A 191 8.60 1.82 -4.79
CA ARG A 191 9.77 1.61 -3.91
C ARG A 191 10.77 0.59 -4.46
N LYS A 192 10.40 -0.23 -5.45
CA LYS A 192 11.30 -1.23 -6.06
C LYS A 192 12.33 -0.65 -7.04
N ASN A 193 12.30 0.66 -7.30
CA ASN A 193 13.20 1.34 -8.23
C ASN A 193 13.24 0.71 -9.64
N LEU A 194 12.06 0.47 -10.21
CA LEU A 194 11.91 -0.04 -11.57
C LEU A 194 12.06 1.11 -12.60
N ASN A 195 12.28 0.74 -13.88
CA ASN A 195 12.37 1.69 -15.00
C ASN A 195 11.03 2.38 -15.32
N PHE A 196 9.96 2.02 -14.62
CA PHE A 196 8.65 2.65 -14.71
C PHE A 196 8.11 2.93 -13.32
N LYS A 197 7.16 3.86 -13.25
CA LYS A 197 6.43 4.18 -12.02
C LYS A 197 4.94 4.04 -12.26
N LEU A 198 4.24 3.61 -11.23
CA LEU A 198 2.79 3.58 -11.18
C LEU A 198 2.25 4.87 -10.56
N SER A 199 1.07 5.29 -10.98
CA SER A 199 0.35 6.41 -10.37
C SER A 199 -1.13 6.08 -10.26
N THR A 200 -1.83 6.76 -9.36
CA THR A 200 -3.28 6.66 -9.29
C THR A 200 -3.89 7.18 -10.59
N ASN A 201 -4.72 6.35 -11.22
CA ASN A 201 -5.47 6.67 -12.43
C ASN A 201 -6.95 6.30 -12.20
N HIS A 202 -7.80 6.50 -13.21
CA HIS A 202 -9.24 6.22 -13.11
C HIS A 202 -9.61 4.75 -12.81
N MET A 203 -8.66 3.81 -12.87
CA MET A 203 -8.85 2.39 -12.54
C MET A 203 -8.38 2.06 -11.12
N ALA A 204 -7.94 3.03 -10.32
CA ALA A 204 -7.43 2.79 -8.98
C ALA A 204 -8.46 2.20 -8.01
N ASP A 205 -9.76 2.25 -8.31
CA ASP A 205 -10.87 1.67 -7.55
C ASP A 205 -11.47 0.38 -8.15
N VAL A 206 -10.76 -0.24 -9.10
CA VAL A 206 -11.19 -1.44 -9.83
C VAL A 206 -10.49 -2.68 -9.26
N GLY A 207 -11.26 -3.77 -9.08
CA GLY A 207 -10.70 -5.07 -8.65
C GLY A 207 -10.24 -5.92 -9.82
N ASP A 208 -9.46 -6.98 -9.57
CA ASP A 208 -8.86 -7.82 -10.61
C ASP A 208 -9.89 -8.44 -11.57
N ASP A 209 -11.01 -8.95 -11.04
CA ASP A 209 -12.09 -9.55 -11.83
C ASP A 209 -12.77 -8.54 -12.76
N GLU A 210 -12.94 -7.31 -12.29
CA GLU A 210 -13.49 -6.22 -13.07
C GLU A 210 -12.45 -5.75 -14.11
N TYR A 211 -11.18 -5.72 -13.73
CA TYR A 211 -10.07 -5.36 -14.61
C TYR A 211 -9.95 -6.31 -15.81
N ILE A 212 -10.17 -7.62 -15.62
CA ILE A 212 -10.24 -8.59 -16.72
C ILE A 212 -11.26 -8.16 -17.78
N ARG A 213 -12.43 -7.65 -17.37
CA ARG A 213 -13.48 -7.22 -18.31
C ARG A 213 -13.10 -5.97 -19.10
N TYR A 214 -12.24 -5.11 -18.55
CA TYR A 214 -11.76 -3.90 -19.23
C TYR A 214 -10.68 -4.17 -20.27
N ARG A 215 -9.97 -5.30 -20.22
CA ARG A 215 -8.87 -5.62 -21.14
C ARG A 215 -9.32 -5.87 -22.59
N GLY A 216 -10.64 -5.98 -22.81
CA GLY A 216 -11.21 -6.43 -24.06
C GLY A 216 -10.96 -7.93 -24.27
N SER A 217 -11.91 -8.62 -24.90
CA SER A 217 -11.63 -9.96 -25.39
C SER A 217 -10.83 -9.82 -26.67
N LYS A 218 -9.57 -10.26 -26.68
CA LYS A 218 -8.97 -10.62 -27.97
C LYS A 218 -9.79 -11.81 -28.45
N GLU A 219 -10.56 -11.64 -29.52
CA GLU A 219 -11.00 -12.79 -30.28
C GLU A 219 -9.73 -13.52 -30.69
N GLU A 220 -9.37 -14.59 -29.97
CA GLU A 220 -8.65 -15.68 -30.59
C GLU A 220 -9.61 -16.21 -31.65
N ARG A 221 -9.62 -15.54 -32.81
CA ARG A 221 -10.03 -16.18 -34.04
C ARG A 221 -9.14 -17.40 -34.10
N ARG A 222 -9.67 -18.55 -33.71
CA ARG A 222 -9.13 -19.84 -34.11
C ARG A 222 -8.83 -19.64 -35.57
N TYR A 223 -7.56 -19.70 -35.91
CA TYR A 223 -7.08 -19.60 -37.28
C TYR A 223 -7.71 -20.81 -37.97
N ILE A 224 -8.94 -20.64 -38.46
CA ILE A 224 -9.54 -21.60 -39.38
C ILE A 224 -8.79 -21.31 -40.65
N ASP A 225 -7.77 -22.12 -40.88
CA ASP A 225 -7.02 -22.20 -42.12
C ASP A 225 -8.01 -22.65 -43.21
N GLN A 226 -8.77 -21.69 -43.72
CA GLN A 226 -9.64 -21.85 -44.86
C GLN A 226 -9.06 -21.01 -45.98
N HIS A 227 -8.05 -21.63 -46.59
CA HIS A 227 -7.68 -21.57 -48.00
C HIS A 227 -7.44 -20.21 -48.65
N SER A 228 -6.21 -20.12 -49.18
CA SER A 228 -5.91 -19.52 -50.48
C SER A 228 -6.40 -18.09 -50.70
N ASN A 229 -5.61 -17.14 -50.23
CA ASN A 229 -5.24 -15.98 -51.04
C ASN A 229 -3.87 -15.51 -50.58
N GLN A 230 -2.87 -16.07 -51.25
CA GLN A 230 -1.50 -15.63 -51.25
C GLN A 230 -1.48 -14.15 -51.67
N SER A 231 -1.32 -13.24 -50.70
CA SER A 231 -1.05 -11.84 -51.00
C SER A 231 -0.05 -11.28 -50.00
N LEU A 232 1.21 -11.28 -50.46
CA LEU A 232 2.18 -10.19 -50.31
C LEU A 232 2.68 -9.90 -48.89
N ILE A 233 3.33 -10.88 -48.26
CA ILE A 233 4.54 -10.55 -47.48
C ILE A 233 5.72 -11.16 -48.24
N ASN A 234 6.29 -10.37 -49.16
CA ASN A 234 7.62 -10.66 -49.67
C ASN A 234 8.60 -10.36 -48.53
N ASP A 235 8.94 -11.37 -47.73
CA ASP A 235 9.95 -11.30 -46.66
C ASP A 235 11.37 -10.93 -47.18
N GLY A 236 11.54 -10.77 -48.50
CA GLY A 236 12.81 -10.47 -49.16
C GLY A 236 13.09 -9.00 -49.49
N ALA A 237 12.30 -8.01 -49.03
CA ALA A 237 12.46 -6.61 -49.45
C ALA A 237 12.50 -5.57 -48.31
N PHE A 238 13.00 -5.91 -47.13
CA PHE A 238 13.30 -4.92 -46.09
C PHE A 238 14.79 -4.74 -45.88
N ASN A 239 15.52 -4.34 -46.92
CA ASN A 239 16.81 -3.68 -46.72
C ASN A 239 16.56 -2.19 -46.42
N ILE A 240 15.92 -1.91 -45.27
CA ILE A 240 15.58 -0.54 -44.87
C ILE A 240 16.82 0.08 -44.21
N SER A 241 17.70 0.67 -45.02
CA SER A 241 18.77 1.55 -44.54
C SER A 241 18.22 2.96 -44.30
N GLY A 242 18.48 3.57 -43.14
CA GLY A 242 18.04 4.93 -42.81
C GLY A 242 16.80 5.01 -41.91
N VAL A 243 16.48 3.96 -41.15
CA VAL A 243 15.48 4.03 -40.08
C VAL A 243 15.99 4.98 -38.98
N PRO A 244 15.17 5.93 -38.51
CA PRO A 244 15.58 6.82 -37.44
C PRO A 244 15.73 6.06 -36.12
N ASP A 245 16.66 6.51 -35.27
CA ASP A 245 16.88 5.94 -33.92
C ASP A 245 15.63 6.02 -33.02
N THR A 246 14.71 6.93 -33.34
CA THR A 246 13.43 7.12 -32.65
C THR A 246 12.32 7.46 -33.64
N LEU A 247 11.16 6.82 -33.52
CA LEU A 247 9.97 7.09 -34.33
C LEU A 247 8.74 7.19 -33.42
N ASP A 248 8.04 8.32 -33.45
CA ASP A 248 6.75 8.52 -32.79
C ASP A 248 5.73 9.05 -33.80
N TRP A 249 4.72 8.24 -34.10
CA TRP A 249 3.68 8.59 -35.08
C TRP A 249 2.72 9.69 -34.60
N ARG A 250 2.78 10.10 -33.33
CA ARG A 250 1.94 11.19 -32.80
C ARG A 250 2.46 12.58 -33.19
N ASP A 251 3.69 12.66 -33.67
CA ASP A 251 4.33 13.91 -34.10
C ASP A 251 4.01 14.27 -35.57
N TYR A 252 3.16 13.49 -36.23
CA TYR A 252 2.70 13.65 -37.62
C TYR A 252 1.17 13.56 -37.68
#